data_AF-A0A7S0C081-F1
#
_entry.id   AF-A0A7S0C081-F1
#
_cell.length_a   1.000
_cell.length_b   1.000
_cell.length_c   1.000
_cell.angle_alpha   90.00
_cell.angle_beta   90.00
_cell.angle_gamma   90.00
#
_symmetry.space_group_name_H-M   'P 1'
#
loop_
_entity.id
_entity.type
_entity.pdbx_description
1 polymer ?
#
loop_
_entity_poly.entity_id
_entity_poly.type
_entity_poly.pdbx_seq_one_letter_code
_entity_poly.pdbx_strand_id
1 'polypeptide(L)'
;ATCGFRKNVVSLKQHLGGSDPTIEENLAEELGIYDESKLNDIKSLGIEPGSIDRVPHSELFERTVAELREKCGLKGDGIKSETNSAMIADELVSTFTDLCGGEESSPESALSCLYFGSELIAPALYKTILRAIEGNIGNLDQCTYGGIFFRLHMELDVEHANKFREMVLPMCETIEGRIKIAASIGRLMEARLSFMCKAALELTKDDDERDSMSSSKLYNKQSSNWVRTKPSCLSDFTGRPHVFRMCKRHISDTAWVLDVGCGEGFPARELTKMGVGKIVGIDVSEGMVSSAQDTAKKMGFDSKQTFLCGNASNVKKIIDQNYFKVGVLPGSVYEKGIFDLATAIFLFNYLSTQDTGRVIEEVFSLLRPGGSFIFSVPHPLMAYLHDKNKNSSNSSFSFNAESFGNHYFSRRDNQLRGVIKTTEGTKLNVRMVFKTISDYVNMIKESGFELIEMHEAHVEEHHMERNPDFFSSVNDMPLHLIFEVRKPLNEISPQDSDSNSLYDLLKGKLPFFIFYELIRPIKRFKSRTVRNDALVNVLNLLPELRKEDQTDVMPIFELIPASGKAIWHYERDDIERGFSLDEAPPLLQYA
;
A
#
# COMPACT_ATOMS: atom_id res chain seq x y z
N ALA A 1 2.85 -13.59 -17.78
CA ALA A 1 3.48 -14.34 -16.68
C ALA A 1 4.00 -15.69 -17.19
N THR A 2 3.15 -16.54 -17.78
CA THR A 2 3.53 -17.81 -18.45
C THR A 2 4.59 -17.66 -19.55
N CYS A 3 4.52 -16.63 -20.41
CA CYS A 3 5.61 -16.38 -21.38
C CYS A 3 6.98 -16.02 -20.75
N GLY A 4 7.00 -15.59 -19.48
CA GLY A 4 8.24 -15.38 -18.73
C GLY A 4 8.85 -16.68 -18.20
N PHE A 5 8.02 -17.68 -17.90
CA PHE A 5 8.42 -18.97 -17.35
C PHE A 5 9.51 -19.64 -18.20
N ARG A 6 9.33 -19.71 -19.52
CA ARG A 6 10.31 -20.30 -20.44
C ARG A 6 11.68 -19.60 -20.43
N LYS A 7 11.71 -18.26 -20.39
CA LYS A 7 12.98 -17.49 -20.31
C LYS A 7 13.65 -17.66 -18.95
N ASN A 8 12.84 -17.80 -17.91
CA ASN A 8 13.27 -17.85 -16.53
C ASN A 8 13.82 -19.22 -16.13
N VAL A 9 13.22 -20.31 -16.61
CA VAL A 9 13.67 -21.70 -16.35
C VAL A 9 15.05 -21.97 -16.94
N VAL A 10 15.39 -21.40 -18.10
CA VAL A 10 16.74 -21.53 -18.69
C VAL A 10 17.82 -20.89 -17.79
N SER A 11 17.52 -19.75 -17.17
CA SER A 11 18.44 -19.11 -16.22
C SER A 11 18.52 -19.87 -14.89
N LEU A 12 17.41 -20.51 -14.50
CA LEU A 12 17.33 -21.38 -13.33
C LEU A 12 18.25 -22.62 -13.46
N LYS A 13 18.29 -23.23 -14.65
CA LYS A 13 19.22 -24.35 -14.95
C LYS A 13 20.68 -23.96 -14.76
N GLN A 14 21.03 -22.70 -15.04
CA GLN A 14 22.39 -22.19 -14.84
C GLN A 14 22.71 -22.00 -13.34
N HIS A 15 21.72 -21.59 -12.53
CA HIS A 15 21.90 -21.37 -11.09
C HIS A 15 21.94 -22.67 -10.27
N LEU A 16 21.22 -23.71 -10.68
CA LEU A 16 21.13 -24.98 -9.92
C LEU A 16 22.20 -26.02 -10.29
N GLY A 17 23.12 -25.70 -11.21
CA GLY A 17 24.29 -26.55 -11.50
C GLY A 17 23.99 -27.87 -12.21
N GLY A 18 22.79 -28.04 -12.81
CA GLY A 18 22.41 -29.27 -13.52
C GLY A 18 20.89 -29.37 -13.78
N SER A 19 20.49 -30.43 -14.50
CA SER A 19 19.10 -30.76 -14.85
C SER A 19 18.38 -31.45 -13.68
N ASP A 20 17.68 -30.69 -12.84
CA ASP A 20 16.74 -31.27 -11.87
C ASP A 20 15.55 -31.87 -12.62
N PRO A 21 15.21 -33.16 -12.41
CA PRO A 21 14.11 -33.83 -13.13
C PRO A 21 12.77 -33.11 -13.01
N THR A 22 12.49 -32.49 -11.86
CA THR A 22 11.24 -31.74 -11.62
C THR A 22 11.13 -30.53 -12.54
N ILE A 23 12.25 -29.82 -12.73
CA ILE A 23 12.29 -28.61 -13.57
C ILE A 23 12.20 -29.00 -15.05
N GLU A 24 12.81 -30.11 -15.44
CA GLU A 24 12.72 -30.64 -16.81
C GLU A 24 11.31 -31.14 -17.14
N GLU A 25 10.67 -31.84 -16.20
CA GLU A 25 9.29 -32.30 -16.30
C GLU A 25 8.33 -31.11 -16.47
N ASN A 26 8.38 -30.13 -15.56
CA ASN A 26 7.52 -28.95 -15.64
C ASN A 26 7.74 -28.16 -16.95
N LEU A 27 9.00 -28.01 -17.41
CA LEU A 27 9.31 -27.37 -18.68
C LEU A 27 8.77 -28.14 -19.89
N ALA A 28 8.81 -29.47 -19.85
CA ALA A 28 8.25 -30.32 -20.90
C ALA A 28 6.72 -30.15 -20.95
N GLU A 29 6.05 -30.12 -19.81
CA GLU A 29 4.60 -29.92 -19.73
C GLU A 29 4.16 -28.57 -20.31
N GLU A 30 4.89 -27.49 -20.02
CA GLU A 30 4.66 -26.16 -20.59
C GLU A 30 4.78 -26.12 -22.14
N LEU A 31 5.54 -27.06 -22.71
CA LEU A 31 5.68 -27.26 -24.16
C LEU A 31 4.64 -28.24 -24.74
N GLY A 32 3.74 -28.76 -23.91
CA GLY A 32 2.75 -29.77 -24.28
C GLY A 32 3.34 -31.17 -24.42
N ILE A 33 4.46 -31.45 -23.76
CA ILE A 33 5.13 -32.75 -23.78
C ILE A 33 4.90 -33.43 -22.42
N TYR A 34 4.12 -34.51 -22.44
CA TYR A 34 3.72 -35.26 -21.24
C TYR A 34 4.17 -36.71 -21.36
N ASP A 35 4.50 -37.35 -20.23
CA ASP A 35 4.75 -38.78 -20.20
C ASP A 35 3.44 -39.61 -20.20
N GLU A 36 3.55 -40.92 -20.37
CA GLU A 36 2.37 -41.81 -20.42
C GLU A 36 1.54 -41.78 -19.12
N SER A 37 2.18 -41.59 -17.96
CA SER A 37 1.48 -41.55 -16.68
C SER A 37 0.62 -40.29 -16.60
N LYS A 38 1.19 -39.13 -16.90
CA LYS A 38 0.51 -37.84 -16.87
C LYS A 38 -0.59 -37.75 -17.91
N LEU A 39 -0.40 -38.32 -19.10
CA LEU A 39 -1.44 -38.41 -20.12
C LEU A 39 -2.65 -39.24 -19.64
N ASN A 40 -2.42 -40.29 -18.84
CA ASN A 40 -3.51 -41.06 -18.24
C ASN A 40 -4.26 -40.24 -17.17
N ASP A 41 -3.54 -39.48 -16.34
CA ASP A 41 -4.14 -38.60 -15.35
C ASP A 41 -4.99 -37.51 -16.03
N ILE A 42 -4.46 -36.87 -17.07
CA ILE A 42 -5.17 -35.87 -17.88
C ILE A 42 -6.43 -36.46 -18.52
N LYS A 43 -6.34 -37.67 -19.05
CA LYS A 43 -7.49 -38.37 -19.63
C LYS A 43 -8.56 -38.66 -18.57
N SER A 44 -8.17 -38.94 -17.33
CA SER A 44 -9.10 -39.12 -16.21
C SER A 44 -9.82 -37.82 -15.82
N LEU A 45 -9.24 -36.66 -16.11
CA LEU A 45 -9.88 -35.35 -15.96
C LEU A 45 -10.89 -35.03 -17.09
N GLY A 46 -11.01 -35.91 -18.10
CA GLY A 46 -11.89 -35.72 -19.25
C GLY A 46 -11.32 -34.84 -20.37
N ILE A 47 -10.03 -34.50 -20.30
CA ILE A 47 -9.33 -33.75 -21.34
C ILE A 47 -8.90 -34.73 -22.45
N GLU A 48 -9.19 -34.40 -23.70
CA GLU A 48 -8.78 -35.20 -24.85
C GLU A 48 -7.26 -35.05 -25.09
N PRO A 49 -6.44 -36.12 -24.99
CA PRO A 49 -4.98 -36.00 -25.11
C PRO A 49 -4.51 -35.34 -26.41
N GLY A 50 -5.20 -35.57 -27.52
CA GLY A 50 -4.89 -34.94 -28.81
C GLY A 50 -5.09 -33.43 -28.84
N SER A 51 -5.78 -32.84 -27.86
CA SER A 51 -5.98 -31.38 -27.75
C SER A 51 -4.81 -30.65 -27.10
N ILE A 52 -3.92 -31.38 -26.42
CA ILE A 52 -2.77 -30.85 -25.67
C ILE A 52 -1.42 -31.40 -26.14
N ASP A 53 -1.39 -32.51 -26.88
CA ASP A 53 -0.15 -33.14 -27.37
C ASP A 53 0.64 -32.17 -28.27
N ARG A 54 1.86 -31.83 -27.82
CA ARG A 54 2.75 -30.85 -28.46
C ARG A 54 2.12 -29.47 -28.67
N VAL A 55 1.14 -29.12 -27.83
CA VAL A 55 0.54 -27.79 -27.79
C VAL A 55 1.08 -27.04 -26.59
N PRO A 56 1.89 -25.98 -26.80
CA PRO A 56 2.42 -25.18 -25.69
C PRO A 56 1.30 -24.52 -24.88
N HIS A 57 1.50 -24.35 -23.58
CA HIS A 57 0.51 -23.70 -22.71
C HIS A 57 0.20 -22.25 -23.13
N SER A 58 1.15 -21.55 -23.72
CA SER A 58 0.91 -20.22 -24.31
C SER A 58 -0.15 -20.26 -25.42
N GLU A 59 -0.12 -21.31 -26.25
CA GLU A 59 -1.13 -21.51 -27.29
C GLU A 59 -2.48 -21.91 -26.70
N LEU A 60 -2.49 -22.74 -25.65
CA LEU A 60 -3.72 -23.06 -24.91
C LEU A 60 -4.37 -21.80 -24.33
N PHE A 61 -3.58 -20.88 -23.78
CA PHE A 61 -4.07 -19.59 -23.30
C PHE A 61 -4.63 -18.71 -24.43
N GLU A 62 -3.98 -18.70 -25.60
CA GLU A 62 -4.51 -18.00 -26.78
C GLU A 62 -5.86 -18.57 -27.24
N ARG A 63 -6.05 -19.91 -27.17
CA ARG A 63 -7.34 -20.55 -27.42
C ARG A 63 -8.40 -20.11 -26.40
N THR A 64 -8.05 -19.99 -25.12
CA THR A 64 -8.94 -19.41 -24.08
C THR A 64 -9.39 -18.02 -24.47
N VAL A 65 -8.46 -17.15 -24.86
CA VAL A 65 -8.75 -15.77 -25.27
C VAL A 65 -9.63 -15.74 -26.52
N ALA A 66 -9.38 -16.61 -27.49
CA ALA A 66 -10.19 -16.71 -28.70
C ALA A 66 -11.65 -17.11 -28.38
N GLU A 67 -11.86 -18.14 -27.56
CA GLU A 67 -13.20 -18.59 -27.15
C GLU A 67 -13.94 -17.50 -26.36
N LEU A 68 -13.25 -16.77 -25.47
CA LEU A 68 -13.82 -15.64 -24.74
C LEU A 68 -14.28 -14.51 -25.67
N ARG A 69 -13.50 -14.20 -26.72
CA ARG A 69 -13.87 -13.16 -27.69
C ARG A 69 -15.11 -13.55 -28.48
N GLU A 70 -15.20 -14.81 -28.89
CA GLU A 70 -16.36 -15.34 -29.58
C GLU A 70 -17.61 -15.22 -28.70
N LYS A 71 -17.55 -15.69 -27.45
CA LYS A 71 -18.68 -15.61 -26.50
C LYS A 71 -19.10 -14.16 -26.19
N CYS A 72 -18.14 -13.23 -26.18
CA CYS A 72 -18.41 -11.80 -25.99
C CYS A 72 -18.84 -11.07 -27.28
N GLY A 73 -18.93 -11.75 -28.43
CA GLY A 73 -19.30 -11.13 -29.71
C GLY A 73 -18.27 -10.13 -30.25
N LEU A 74 -17.02 -10.19 -29.78
CA LEU A 74 -15.94 -9.29 -30.18
C LEU A 74 -15.34 -9.77 -31.52
N LYS A 75 -15.58 -9.02 -32.61
CA LYS A 75 -15.02 -9.30 -33.94
C LYS A 75 -13.75 -8.48 -34.20
N GLY A 76 -12.68 -9.15 -34.64
CA GLY A 76 -11.41 -8.55 -35.09
C GLY A 76 -10.29 -8.50 -34.03
N ASP A 77 -9.06 -8.23 -34.47
CA ASP A 77 -7.79 -8.29 -33.71
C ASP A 77 -7.61 -7.19 -32.64
N GLY A 78 -8.68 -6.48 -32.27
CA GLY A 78 -8.68 -5.35 -31.32
C GLY A 78 -8.32 -5.72 -29.88
N ILE A 79 -7.08 -6.15 -29.64
CA ILE A 79 -6.40 -5.97 -28.38
C ILE A 79 -6.29 -4.44 -28.20
N LYS A 80 -6.92 -3.86 -27.16
CA LYS A 80 -6.52 -2.52 -26.70
C LYS A 80 -5.00 -2.55 -26.59
N SER A 81 -4.30 -1.74 -27.40
CA SER A 81 -2.89 -1.88 -27.81
C SER A 81 -2.04 -2.80 -26.93
N GLU A 82 -1.28 -3.71 -27.54
CA GLU A 82 -0.26 -4.55 -26.87
C GLU A 82 0.62 -3.73 -25.89
N THR A 83 0.81 -2.44 -26.18
CA THR A 83 1.48 -1.45 -25.34
C THR A 83 0.88 -1.30 -23.93
N ASN A 84 -0.45 -1.18 -23.78
CA ASN A 84 -1.08 -0.98 -22.45
C ASN A 84 -1.01 -2.26 -21.61
N SER A 85 -1.28 -3.41 -22.22
CA SER A 85 -1.22 -4.71 -21.54
C SER A 85 0.22 -5.05 -21.12
N ALA A 86 1.20 -4.73 -21.98
CA ALA A 86 2.62 -4.85 -21.64
C ALA A 86 2.99 -3.94 -20.45
N MET A 87 2.56 -2.67 -20.43
CA MET A 87 2.83 -1.75 -19.32
C MET A 87 2.17 -2.19 -18.00
N ILE A 88 0.98 -2.79 -18.04
CA ILE A 88 0.28 -3.30 -16.86
C ILE A 88 1.06 -4.48 -16.25
N ALA A 89 1.57 -5.38 -17.09
CA ALA A 89 2.29 -6.58 -16.68
C ALA A 89 3.80 -6.38 -16.48
N ASP A 90 4.37 -5.26 -16.92
CA ASP A 90 5.81 -5.01 -16.99
C ASP A 90 6.53 -5.29 -15.67
N GLU A 91 6.04 -4.71 -14.57
CA GLU A 91 6.64 -4.87 -13.23
C GLU A 91 6.59 -6.32 -12.73
N LEU A 92 5.52 -7.05 -13.06
CA LEU A 92 5.41 -8.46 -12.74
C LEU A 92 6.40 -9.28 -13.56
N VAL A 93 6.49 -9.02 -14.86
CA VAL A 93 7.39 -9.73 -15.77
C VAL A 93 8.85 -9.45 -15.45
N SER A 94 9.21 -8.19 -15.19
CA SER A 94 10.58 -7.80 -14.82
C SER A 94 10.99 -8.42 -13.49
N THR A 95 10.13 -8.35 -12.47
CA THR A 95 10.41 -8.97 -11.16
C THR A 95 10.61 -10.48 -11.27
N PHE A 96 9.77 -11.17 -12.04
CA PHE A 96 9.95 -12.59 -12.32
C PHE A 96 11.28 -12.88 -13.04
N THR A 97 11.65 -12.04 -14.01
CA THR A 97 12.89 -12.18 -14.78
C THR A 97 14.12 -11.98 -13.89
N ASP A 98 14.09 -10.93 -13.05
CA ASP A 98 15.19 -10.59 -12.15
C ASP A 98 15.40 -11.68 -11.09
N LEU A 99 14.33 -12.18 -10.47
CA LEU A 99 14.42 -13.18 -9.39
C LEU A 99 14.86 -14.56 -9.87
N CYS A 100 14.51 -14.92 -11.12
CA CYS A 100 14.90 -16.19 -11.72
C CYS A 100 16.25 -16.16 -12.43
N GLY A 101 16.71 -14.98 -12.87
CA GLY A 101 17.84 -14.93 -13.78
C GLY A 101 18.54 -13.58 -13.97
N GLY A 102 18.25 -12.58 -13.15
CA GLY A 102 18.99 -11.32 -13.13
C GLY A 102 20.36 -11.44 -12.46
N GLU A 103 21.14 -10.34 -12.46
CA GLU A 103 22.49 -10.31 -11.86
C GLU A 103 22.50 -10.64 -10.36
N GLU A 104 21.39 -10.37 -9.64
CA GLU A 104 21.22 -10.64 -8.22
C GLU A 104 20.48 -11.97 -7.93
N SER A 105 20.23 -12.78 -8.96
CA SER A 105 19.54 -14.07 -8.81
C SER A 105 20.38 -15.07 -8.02
N SER A 106 19.70 -15.91 -7.25
CA SER A 106 20.25 -16.98 -6.41
C SER A 106 19.35 -18.22 -6.49
N PRO A 107 19.84 -19.42 -6.15
CA PRO A 107 19.00 -20.61 -6.05
C PRO A 107 17.75 -20.39 -5.19
N GLU A 108 17.90 -19.70 -4.07
CA GLU A 108 16.82 -19.34 -3.15
C GLU A 108 15.77 -18.43 -3.80
N SER A 109 16.21 -17.40 -4.52
CA SER A 109 15.29 -16.47 -5.19
C SER A 109 14.59 -17.12 -6.38
N ALA A 110 15.30 -17.94 -7.14
CA ALA A 110 14.79 -18.55 -8.34
C ALA A 110 13.75 -19.64 -8.02
N LEU A 111 14.05 -20.54 -7.07
CA LEU A 111 13.10 -21.57 -6.63
C LEU A 111 11.90 -20.99 -5.89
N SER A 112 12.10 -19.97 -5.04
CA SER A 112 10.97 -19.30 -4.40
C SER A 112 10.08 -18.58 -5.40
N CYS A 113 10.65 -18.01 -6.48
CA CYS A 113 9.89 -17.41 -7.56
C CYS A 113 9.03 -18.44 -8.32
N LEU A 114 9.57 -19.63 -8.65
CA LEU A 114 8.78 -20.69 -9.27
C LEU A 114 7.68 -21.21 -8.35
N TYR A 115 8.04 -21.53 -7.11
CA TYR A 115 7.10 -22.10 -6.15
C TYR A 115 5.99 -21.11 -5.77
N PHE A 116 6.35 -20.00 -5.15
CA PHE A 116 5.36 -19.02 -4.65
C PHE A 116 4.78 -18.15 -5.75
N GLY A 117 5.52 -17.95 -6.85
CA GLY A 117 5.08 -17.13 -7.94
C GLY A 117 4.19 -17.87 -8.91
N SER A 118 4.44 -19.12 -9.21
CA SER A 118 3.71 -19.87 -10.23
C SER A 118 2.86 -20.96 -9.58
N GLU A 119 3.51 -22.07 -9.20
CA GLU A 119 2.83 -23.34 -8.95
C GLU A 119 1.90 -23.31 -7.73
N LEU A 120 2.28 -22.60 -6.67
CA LEU A 120 1.46 -22.55 -5.45
C LEU A 120 0.22 -21.67 -5.62
N ILE A 121 0.32 -20.59 -6.40
CA ILE A 121 -0.75 -19.59 -6.53
C ILE A 121 -1.67 -19.88 -7.71
N ALA A 122 -1.14 -20.43 -8.79
CA ALA A 122 -1.87 -20.68 -10.03
C ALA A 122 -3.18 -21.45 -9.81
N PRO A 123 -3.23 -22.60 -9.10
CA PRO A 123 -4.47 -23.36 -8.92
C PRO A 123 -5.57 -22.54 -8.24
N ALA A 124 -5.24 -21.82 -7.18
CA ALA A 124 -6.21 -21.03 -6.43
C ALA A 124 -6.70 -19.81 -7.22
N LEU A 125 -5.78 -19.12 -7.91
CA LEU A 125 -6.08 -17.93 -8.70
C LEU A 125 -6.93 -18.29 -9.93
N TYR A 126 -6.49 -19.28 -10.69
CA TYR A 126 -7.16 -19.71 -11.92
C TYR A 126 -8.54 -20.29 -11.66
N LYS A 127 -8.73 -21.03 -10.57
CA LYS A 127 -10.06 -21.47 -10.13
C LYS A 127 -11.01 -20.29 -9.91
N THR A 128 -10.50 -19.20 -9.35
CA THR A 128 -11.29 -17.98 -9.11
C THR A 128 -11.62 -17.25 -10.42
N ILE A 129 -10.64 -17.12 -11.31
CA ILE A 129 -10.80 -16.48 -12.62
C ILE A 129 -11.79 -17.26 -13.49
N LEU A 130 -11.63 -18.58 -13.58
CA LEU A 130 -12.50 -19.46 -14.36
C LEU A 130 -13.96 -19.36 -13.86
N ARG A 131 -14.19 -19.47 -12.54
CA ARG A 131 -15.54 -19.29 -11.98
C ARG A 131 -16.16 -17.94 -12.32
N ALA A 132 -15.35 -16.87 -12.32
CA ALA A 132 -15.84 -15.54 -12.69
C ALA A 132 -16.17 -15.45 -14.18
N ILE A 133 -15.36 -16.06 -15.06
CA ILE A 133 -15.64 -16.15 -16.50
C ILE A 133 -16.95 -16.92 -16.72
N GLU A 134 -17.06 -18.14 -16.18
CA GLU A 134 -18.19 -19.02 -16.45
C GLU A 134 -19.50 -18.45 -15.89
N GLY A 135 -19.42 -17.77 -14.74
CA GLY A 135 -20.57 -17.09 -14.14
C GLY A 135 -21.06 -15.83 -14.87
N ASN A 136 -20.25 -15.23 -15.75
CA ASN A 136 -20.58 -13.96 -16.42
C ASN A 136 -20.65 -14.03 -17.95
N ILE A 137 -19.78 -14.82 -18.56
CA ILE A 137 -19.61 -14.93 -20.02
C ILE A 137 -20.15 -16.29 -20.52
N GLY A 138 -20.16 -17.29 -19.65
CA GLY A 138 -20.62 -18.65 -19.93
C GLY A 138 -19.49 -19.68 -19.89
N ASN A 139 -19.87 -20.96 -19.78
CA ASN A 139 -18.92 -22.08 -19.62
C ASN A 139 -17.90 -22.13 -20.76
N LEU A 140 -16.64 -22.36 -20.42
CA LEU A 140 -15.57 -22.61 -21.40
C LEU A 140 -15.48 -24.10 -21.70
N ASP A 141 -15.03 -24.46 -22.91
CA ASP A 141 -14.73 -25.86 -23.23
C ASP A 141 -13.43 -26.33 -22.56
N GLN A 142 -13.58 -26.91 -21.37
CA GLN A 142 -12.48 -27.42 -20.55
C GLN A 142 -11.91 -28.78 -20.99
N CYS A 143 -12.51 -29.43 -22.00
CA CYS A 143 -12.15 -30.79 -22.40
C CYS A 143 -11.44 -30.84 -23.76
N THR A 144 -11.82 -29.96 -24.70
CA THR A 144 -11.29 -29.99 -26.07
C THR A 144 -10.71 -28.67 -26.58
N TYR A 145 -10.95 -27.53 -25.93
CA TYR A 145 -10.51 -26.24 -26.45
C TYR A 145 -10.10 -25.20 -25.39
N GLY A 146 -10.85 -24.09 -25.22
CA GLY A 146 -10.34 -22.88 -24.57
C GLY A 146 -10.30 -22.94 -23.04
N GLY A 147 -11.07 -23.82 -22.39
CA GLY A 147 -11.04 -24.01 -20.95
C GLY A 147 -9.88 -24.89 -20.45
N ILE A 148 -9.20 -25.62 -21.35
CA ILE A 148 -8.14 -26.59 -21.00
C ILE A 148 -7.01 -25.93 -20.21
N PHE A 149 -6.60 -24.71 -20.61
CA PHE A 149 -5.53 -23.97 -19.92
C PHE A 149 -5.77 -23.88 -18.41
N PHE A 150 -6.98 -23.47 -18.00
CA PHE A 150 -7.33 -23.39 -16.58
C PHE A 150 -7.40 -24.77 -15.92
N ARG A 151 -7.95 -25.76 -16.63
CA ARG A 151 -8.11 -27.12 -16.09
C ARG A 151 -6.77 -27.78 -15.76
N LEU A 152 -5.78 -27.66 -16.65
CA LEU A 152 -4.44 -28.20 -16.42
C LEU A 152 -3.79 -27.57 -15.19
N HIS A 153 -3.73 -26.24 -15.12
CA HIS A 153 -3.06 -25.53 -14.02
C HIS A 153 -3.80 -25.63 -12.67
N MET A 154 -5.09 -26.00 -12.68
CA MET A 154 -5.84 -26.21 -11.44
C MET A 154 -5.63 -27.61 -10.85
N GLU A 155 -5.41 -28.61 -11.69
CA GLU A 155 -5.40 -30.02 -11.28
C GLU A 155 -3.97 -30.62 -11.28
N LEU A 156 -3.07 -30.14 -12.15
CA LEU A 156 -1.74 -30.72 -12.33
C LEU A 156 -0.62 -29.98 -11.57
N ASP A 157 -0.70 -28.65 -11.47
CA ASP A 157 0.34 -27.82 -10.84
C ASP A 157 0.52 -28.11 -9.33
N VAL A 158 -0.46 -28.75 -8.69
CA VAL A 158 -0.39 -29.14 -7.27
C VAL A 158 0.80 -30.06 -7.01
N GLU A 159 1.09 -30.95 -7.95
CA GLU A 159 2.23 -31.88 -7.84
C GLU A 159 3.57 -31.12 -7.93
N HIS A 160 3.69 -30.22 -8.91
CA HIS A 160 4.86 -29.36 -9.05
C HIS A 160 5.08 -28.47 -7.83
N ALA A 161 4.01 -27.89 -7.28
CA ALA A 161 4.08 -27.09 -6.06
C ALA A 161 4.67 -27.91 -4.89
N ASN A 162 4.28 -29.18 -4.74
CA ASN A 162 4.84 -30.06 -3.72
C ASN A 162 6.32 -30.37 -3.97
N LYS A 163 6.70 -30.72 -5.20
CA LYS A 163 8.10 -30.98 -5.56
C LYS A 163 8.98 -29.75 -5.33
N PHE A 164 8.54 -28.57 -5.74
CA PHE A 164 9.28 -27.33 -5.47
C PHE A 164 9.35 -26.97 -3.98
N ARG A 165 8.31 -27.27 -3.20
CA ARG A 165 8.34 -27.10 -1.74
C ARG A 165 9.46 -27.92 -1.12
N GLU A 166 9.62 -29.18 -1.53
CA GLU A 166 10.71 -30.05 -1.05
C GLU A 166 12.09 -29.49 -1.39
N MET A 167 12.24 -28.84 -2.55
CA MET A 167 13.49 -28.16 -2.92
C MET A 167 13.78 -26.90 -2.09
N VAL A 168 12.73 -26.16 -1.70
CA VAL A 168 12.85 -24.90 -0.93
C VAL A 168 13.10 -25.16 0.57
N LEU A 169 12.61 -26.29 1.12
CA LEU A 169 12.69 -26.57 2.56
C LEU A 169 14.14 -26.61 3.10
N PRO A 170 15.11 -27.29 2.47
CA PRO A 170 16.51 -27.29 2.93
C PRO A 170 17.13 -25.88 2.94
N MET A 171 16.76 -25.02 1.99
CA MET A 171 17.27 -23.63 1.92
C MET A 171 16.78 -22.79 3.11
N CYS A 172 15.66 -23.17 3.73
CA CYS A 172 15.15 -22.53 4.92
C CYS A 172 15.92 -22.89 6.20
N GLU A 173 16.89 -23.82 6.18
CA GLU A 173 17.64 -24.20 7.38
C GLU A 173 18.59 -23.08 7.85
N THR A 174 19.09 -22.28 6.92
CA THR A 174 19.99 -21.15 7.21
C THR A 174 19.24 -19.82 7.38
N ILE A 175 19.77 -18.91 8.21
CA ILE A 175 19.21 -17.55 8.35
C ILE A 175 19.28 -16.80 7.02
N GLU A 176 20.41 -16.94 6.30
CA GLU A 176 20.63 -16.28 5.01
C GLU A 176 19.62 -16.76 3.95
N GLY A 177 19.41 -18.06 3.82
CA GLY A 177 18.45 -18.62 2.88
C GLY A 177 17.01 -18.19 3.19
N ARG A 178 16.62 -18.15 4.48
CA ARG A 178 15.33 -17.61 4.90
C ARG A 178 15.14 -16.14 4.51
N ILE A 179 16.17 -15.32 4.68
CA ILE A 179 16.13 -13.89 4.32
C ILE A 179 15.97 -13.73 2.80
N LYS A 180 16.74 -14.48 2.00
CA LYS A 180 16.65 -14.43 0.53
C LYS A 180 15.27 -14.86 0.03
N ILE A 181 14.77 -16.00 0.51
CA ILE A 181 13.42 -16.50 0.17
C ILE A 181 12.35 -15.47 0.54
N ALA A 182 12.38 -14.93 1.76
CA ALA A 182 11.40 -13.94 2.21
C ALA A 182 11.44 -12.65 1.35
N ALA A 183 12.64 -12.17 1.02
CA ALA A 183 12.82 -11.00 0.16
C ALA A 183 12.28 -11.24 -1.27
N SER A 184 12.54 -12.42 -1.83
CA SER A 184 12.04 -12.81 -3.15
C SER A 184 10.51 -12.92 -3.18
N ILE A 185 9.91 -13.58 -2.16
CA ILE A 185 8.44 -13.66 -2.03
C ILE A 185 7.83 -12.26 -1.90
N GLY A 186 8.43 -11.37 -1.10
CA GLY A 186 7.95 -10.00 -0.91
C GLY A 186 7.88 -9.23 -2.24
N ARG A 187 9.00 -9.19 -2.97
CA ARG A 187 9.07 -8.57 -4.31
C ARG A 187 8.03 -9.14 -5.27
N LEU A 188 7.86 -10.46 -5.27
CA LEU A 188 6.95 -11.17 -6.16
C LEU A 188 5.48 -10.86 -5.86
N MET A 189 5.11 -10.83 -4.59
CA MET A 189 3.74 -10.52 -4.15
C MET A 189 3.38 -9.07 -4.44
N GLU A 190 4.33 -8.15 -4.28
CA GLU A 190 4.14 -6.73 -4.63
C GLU A 190 3.96 -6.52 -6.12
N ALA A 191 4.80 -7.15 -6.93
CA ALA A 191 4.67 -7.08 -8.37
C ALA A 191 3.32 -7.64 -8.86
N ARG A 192 2.82 -8.70 -8.20
CA ARG A 192 1.47 -9.25 -8.44
C ARG A 192 0.36 -8.29 -8.01
N LEU A 193 0.47 -7.68 -6.85
CA LEU A 193 -0.48 -6.68 -6.37
C LEU A 193 -0.52 -5.46 -7.30
N SER A 194 0.65 -5.00 -7.76
CA SER A 194 0.79 -3.90 -8.71
C SER A 194 0.11 -4.25 -10.04
N PHE A 195 0.36 -5.43 -10.60
CA PHE A 195 -0.33 -5.94 -11.78
C PHE A 195 -1.85 -5.92 -11.62
N MET A 196 -2.40 -6.49 -10.53
CA MET A 196 -3.84 -6.52 -10.28
C MET A 196 -4.44 -5.13 -10.11
N CYS A 197 -3.74 -4.21 -9.44
CA CYS A 197 -4.17 -2.82 -9.28
C CYS A 197 -4.21 -2.08 -10.61
N LYS A 198 -3.15 -2.21 -11.42
CA LYS A 198 -3.06 -1.57 -12.75
C LYS A 198 -4.11 -2.13 -13.70
N ALA A 199 -4.33 -3.44 -13.69
CA ALA A 199 -5.38 -4.10 -14.47
C ALA A 199 -6.77 -3.61 -14.06
N ALA A 200 -7.07 -3.54 -12.75
CA ALA A 200 -8.33 -3.02 -12.26
C ALA A 200 -8.56 -1.55 -12.65
N LEU A 201 -7.53 -0.70 -12.55
CA LEU A 201 -7.60 0.70 -12.96
C LEU A 201 -7.93 0.84 -14.44
N GLU A 202 -7.24 0.09 -15.30
CA GLU A 202 -7.48 0.10 -16.75
C GLU A 202 -8.91 -0.36 -17.11
N LEU A 203 -9.44 -1.35 -16.38
CA LEU A 203 -10.81 -1.85 -16.56
C LEU A 203 -11.90 -0.88 -16.07
N THR A 204 -11.53 0.12 -15.26
CA THR A 204 -12.47 1.11 -14.68
C THR A 204 -12.40 2.50 -15.32
N LYS A 205 -11.59 2.67 -16.37
CA LYS A 205 -11.55 3.92 -17.14
C LYS A 205 -12.81 4.06 -18.00
N ASP A 206 -13.86 4.65 -17.43
CA ASP A 206 -14.87 5.42 -18.18
C ASP A 206 -14.38 6.87 -18.34
N ASP A 207 -14.78 7.50 -19.47
CA ASP A 207 -14.40 8.82 -20.00
C ASP A 207 -14.70 10.06 -19.11
N ASP A 208 -14.96 9.89 -17.81
CA ASP A 208 -15.27 10.97 -16.88
C ASP A 208 -14.12 11.22 -15.88
N GLU A 209 -12.94 11.54 -16.40
CA GLU A 209 -12.03 12.45 -15.68
C GLU A 209 -12.49 13.89 -15.91
N ARG A 210 -13.58 14.29 -15.26
CA ARG A 210 -13.92 15.70 -15.10
C ARG A 210 -13.92 16.13 -13.64
N ASP A 211 -13.08 17.13 -13.43
CA ASP A 211 -13.09 18.14 -12.37
C ASP A 211 -12.34 17.84 -11.06
N SER A 212 -11.05 17.53 -11.19
CA SER A 212 -10.08 18.25 -10.36
C SER A 212 -9.32 19.25 -11.25
N MET A 213 -9.69 20.53 -11.16
CA MET A 213 -8.77 21.59 -11.53
C MET A 213 -7.67 21.62 -10.44
N SER A 214 -6.75 20.65 -10.55
CA SER A 214 -6.00 20.05 -9.45
C SER A 214 -5.02 21.03 -8.80
N SER A 215 -4.90 20.95 -7.48
CA SER A 215 -3.87 21.68 -6.72
C SER A 215 -2.45 21.45 -7.24
N SER A 216 -2.19 20.30 -7.88
CA SER A 216 -0.93 20.05 -8.58
C SER A 216 -0.68 21.01 -9.74
N LYS A 217 -1.69 21.40 -10.54
CA LYS A 217 -1.53 22.40 -11.61
C LYS A 217 -1.20 23.79 -11.06
N LEU A 218 -1.80 24.20 -9.94
CA LEU A 218 -1.51 25.48 -9.29
C LEU A 218 -0.05 25.53 -8.82
N TYR A 219 0.41 24.50 -8.11
CA TYR A 219 1.75 24.46 -7.54
C TYR A 219 2.85 24.13 -8.55
N ASN A 220 2.59 23.28 -9.56
CA ASN A 220 3.52 23.08 -10.68
C ASN A 220 3.75 24.38 -11.45
N LYS A 221 2.73 25.23 -11.61
CA LYS A 221 2.86 26.52 -12.31
C LYS A 221 3.59 27.59 -11.49
N GLN A 222 3.69 27.44 -10.16
CA GLN A 222 4.25 28.45 -9.26
C GLN A 222 5.44 27.95 -8.42
N SER A 223 5.95 26.74 -8.66
CA SER A 223 6.95 26.08 -7.80
C SER A 223 8.16 26.97 -7.51
N SER A 224 8.68 27.68 -8.51
CA SER A 224 9.80 28.61 -8.37
C SER A 224 9.55 29.77 -7.39
N ASN A 225 8.30 30.22 -7.25
CA ASN A 225 7.93 31.32 -6.35
C ASN A 225 7.70 30.87 -4.89
N TRP A 226 7.66 29.56 -4.65
CA TRP A 226 7.42 28.97 -3.33
C TRP A 226 8.69 28.41 -2.68
N VAL A 227 9.83 28.36 -3.39
CA VAL A 227 11.11 27.95 -2.80
C VAL A 227 11.58 28.99 -1.78
N ARG A 228 11.51 28.65 -0.49
CA ARG A 228 11.85 29.54 0.60
C ARG A 228 13.29 29.37 1.08
N THR A 229 13.99 30.50 1.21
CA THR A 229 15.28 30.62 1.91
C THR A 229 15.17 31.36 3.24
N LYS A 230 14.15 32.23 3.40
CA LYS A 230 13.86 33.00 4.61
C LYS A 230 12.34 33.14 4.82
N PRO A 231 11.86 33.39 6.06
CA PRO A 231 10.46 33.74 6.32
C PRO A 231 10.02 34.94 5.48
N SER A 232 8.89 34.81 4.78
CA SER A 232 8.42 35.87 3.87
C SER A 232 6.90 36.01 3.84
N CYS A 233 6.14 34.96 4.18
CA CYS A 233 4.69 34.96 4.20
C CYS A 233 4.15 35.10 5.62
N LEU A 234 2.92 35.59 5.78
CA LEU A 234 2.27 35.76 7.09
C LEU A 234 2.35 34.51 7.98
N SER A 235 2.14 33.33 7.38
CA SER A 235 2.19 32.05 8.09
C SER A 235 3.59 31.62 8.53
N ASP A 236 4.66 32.17 7.95
CA ASP A 236 6.04 31.90 8.41
C ASP A 236 6.35 32.58 9.75
N PHE A 237 5.58 33.62 10.11
CA PHE A 237 5.72 34.36 11.37
C PHE A 237 4.70 33.90 12.40
N THR A 238 3.43 33.79 12.00
CA THR A 238 2.31 33.61 12.93
C THR A 238 1.78 32.18 12.99
N GLY A 239 2.23 31.26 12.14
CA GLY A 239 1.72 29.89 12.12
C GLY A 239 2.80 28.84 12.37
N ARG A 240 3.75 28.74 11.44
CA ARG A 240 4.83 27.75 11.45
C ARG A 240 5.66 27.74 12.74
N PRO A 241 5.99 28.88 13.37
CA PRO A 241 6.76 28.85 14.62
C PRO A 241 6.06 28.08 15.74
N HIS A 242 4.73 28.15 15.85
CA HIS A 242 3.97 27.39 16.84
C HIS A 242 3.93 25.89 16.52
N VAL A 243 3.84 25.52 15.23
CA VAL A 243 4.00 24.11 14.81
C VAL A 243 5.36 23.58 15.23
N PHE A 244 6.44 24.29 14.90
CA PHE A 244 7.80 23.86 15.24
C PHE A 244 8.06 23.82 16.76
N ARG A 245 7.47 24.75 17.52
CA ARG A 245 7.46 24.71 18.99
C ARG A 245 6.87 23.40 19.51
N MET A 246 5.71 22.99 18.99
CA MET A 246 5.06 21.74 19.36
C MET A 246 5.89 20.53 18.91
N CYS A 247 6.41 20.53 17.66
CA CYS A 247 7.24 19.45 17.14
C CYS A 247 8.47 19.19 18.01
N LYS A 248 9.11 20.23 18.55
CA LYS A 248 10.34 20.12 19.36
C LYS A 248 10.23 19.14 20.54
N ARG A 249 9.03 18.90 21.07
CA ARG A 249 8.77 17.92 22.15
C ARG A 249 8.97 16.47 21.70
N HIS A 250 8.93 16.21 20.40
CA HIS A 250 8.92 14.88 19.78
C HIS A 250 10.15 14.61 18.89
N ILE A 251 11.09 15.55 18.80
CA ILE A 251 12.29 15.41 17.96
C ILE A 251 13.44 14.80 18.75
N SER A 252 14.01 13.73 18.19
CA SER A 252 15.27 13.11 18.62
C SER A 252 16.02 12.56 17.39
N ASP A 253 17.28 12.18 17.58
CA ASP A 253 18.13 11.56 16.55
C ASP A 253 17.63 10.18 16.10
N THR A 254 16.72 9.58 16.86
CA THR A 254 16.01 8.35 16.50
C THR A 254 14.58 8.58 15.99
N ALA A 255 14.04 9.80 16.11
CA ALA A 255 12.66 10.08 15.74
C ALA A 255 12.42 9.95 14.23
N TRP A 256 11.29 9.34 13.88
CA TRP A 256 10.81 9.20 12.51
C TRP A 256 9.59 10.08 12.29
N VAL A 257 9.69 10.98 11.30
CA VAL A 257 8.67 11.97 11.01
C VAL A 257 8.05 11.75 9.63
N LEU A 258 6.72 11.86 9.57
CA LEU A 258 5.95 11.90 8.32
C LEU A 258 5.45 13.33 8.07
N ASP A 259 5.85 13.96 6.97
CA ASP A 259 5.38 15.30 6.57
C ASP A 259 4.43 15.20 5.37
N VAL A 260 3.12 15.37 5.60
CA VAL A 260 2.08 15.25 4.58
C VAL A 260 1.76 16.62 4.00
N GLY A 261 1.86 16.75 2.67
CA GLY A 261 1.83 18.05 1.99
C GLY A 261 3.14 18.81 2.18
N CYS A 262 4.28 18.13 2.00
CA CYS A 262 5.59 18.65 2.37
C CYS A 262 6.08 19.83 1.50
N GLY A 263 5.44 20.08 0.36
CA GLY A 263 5.84 21.12 -0.59
C GLY A 263 7.30 20.97 -1.02
N GLU A 264 8.03 22.07 -0.96
CA GLU A 264 9.45 22.17 -1.28
C GLU A 264 10.37 21.64 -0.17
N GLY A 265 9.82 20.97 0.85
CA GLY A 265 10.53 20.36 1.96
C GLY A 265 10.96 21.34 3.06
N PHE A 266 10.37 22.53 3.16
CA PHE A 266 10.76 23.49 4.22
C PHE A 266 10.58 22.93 5.65
N PRO A 267 9.43 22.32 6.01
CA PRO A 267 9.29 21.72 7.34
C PRO A 267 10.34 20.64 7.60
N ALA A 268 10.58 19.77 6.62
CA ALA A 268 11.61 18.75 6.70
C ALA A 268 13.00 19.34 7.00
N ARG A 269 13.40 20.43 6.31
CA ARG A 269 14.68 21.12 6.58
C ARG A 269 14.78 21.64 8.01
N GLU A 270 13.73 22.29 8.51
CA GLU A 270 13.74 22.84 9.86
C GLU A 270 13.80 21.73 10.92
N LEU A 271 13.05 20.65 10.75
CA LEU A 271 13.08 19.50 11.66
C LEU A 271 14.43 18.76 11.62
N THR A 272 15.09 18.68 10.46
CA THR A 272 16.46 18.16 10.37
C THR A 272 17.47 19.02 11.11
N LYS A 273 17.36 20.36 11.04
CA LYS A 273 18.19 21.27 11.85
C LYS A 273 17.93 21.12 13.35
N MET A 274 16.73 20.69 13.75
CA MET A 274 16.39 20.39 15.16
C MET A 274 16.92 19.03 15.63
N GLY A 275 17.53 18.23 14.75
CA GLY A 275 18.20 16.98 15.12
C GLY A 275 17.39 15.71 14.86
N VAL A 276 16.32 15.76 14.07
CA VAL A 276 15.52 14.55 13.77
C VAL A 276 16.35 13.46 13.10
N GLY A 277 16.00 12.21 13.39
CA GLY A 277 16.60 11.02 12.78
C GLY A 277 16.25 10.88 11.30
N LYS A 278 14.96 10.77 11.00
CA LYS A 278 14.47 10.50 9.63
C LYS A 278 13.17 11.24 9.34
N ILE A 279 13.01 11.69 8.09
CA ILE A 279 11.81 12.35 7.61
C ILE A 279 11.37 11.77 6.27
N VAL A 280 10.07 11.51 6.14
CA VAL A 280 9.40 11.13 4.91
C VAL A 280 8.40 12.22 4.53
N GLY A 281 8.66 12.94 3.44
CA GLY A 281 7.77 13.97 2.91
C GLY A 281 6.95 13.46 1.74
N ILE A 282 5.66 13.80 1.70
CA ILE A 282 4.77 13.45 0.58
C ILE A 282 4.10 14.72 0.07
N ASP A 283 4.16 14.96 -1.24
CA ASP A 283 3.43 16.05 -1.89
C ASP A 283 2.86 15.60 -3.25
N VAL A 284 1.74 16.19 -3.67
CA VAL A 284 1.09 15.86 -4.94
C VAL A 284 1.80 16.48 -6.15
N SER A 285 2.68 17.46 -5.93
CA SER A 285 3.42 18.16 -6.98
C SER A 285 4.80 17.55 -7.18
N GLU A 286 5.02 16.92 -8.33
CA GLU A 286 6.34 16.43 -8.75
C GLU A 286 7.40 17.54 -8.74
N GLY A 287 7.04 18.74 -9.18
CA GLY A 287 7.96 19.89 -9.17
C GLY A 287 8.41 20.29 -7.76
N MET A 288 7.50 20.22 -6.78
CA MET A 288 7.82 20.48 -5.38
C MET A 288 8.70 19.37 -4.78
N VAL A 289 8.37 18.11 -5.04
CA VAL A 289 9.15 16.95 -4.60
C VAL A 289 10.57 17.01 -5.16
N SER A 290 10.74 17.32 -6.44
CA SER A 290 12.06 17.50 -7.06
C SER A 290 12.83 18.64 -6.39
N SER A 291 12.19 19.78 -6.16
CA SER A 291 12.81 20.91 -5.45
C SER A 291 13.21 20.56 -4.01
N ALA A 292 12.41 19.76 -3.31
CA ALA A 292 12.69 19.31 -1.95
C ALA A 292 13.93 18.40 -1.92
N GLN A 293 13.99 17.43 -2.85
CA GLN A 293 15.13 16.52 -3.01
C GLN A 293 16.43 17.28 -3.36
N ASP A 294 16.37 18.21 -4.31
CA ASP A 294 17.53 19.02 -4.69
C ASP A 294 18.04 19.87 -3.53
N THR A 295 17.13 20.45 -2.75
CA THR A 295 17.50 21.27 -1.60
C THR A 295 18.11 20.42 -0.49
N ALA A 296 17.53 19.24 -0.22
CA ALA A 296 18.08 18.29 0.75
C ALA A 296 19.51 17.88 0.40
N LYS A 297 19.77 17.54 -0.87
CA LYS A 297 21.12 17.23 -1.36
C LYS A 297 22.10 18.39 -1.19
N LYS A 298 21.70 19.60 -1.59
CA LYS A 298 22.55 20.81 -1.44
C LYS A 298 22.91 21.11 0.01
N MET A 299 22.06 20.72 0.96
CA MET A 299 22.29 20.93 2.39
C MET A 299 22.92 19.71 3.09
N GLY A 300 23.17 18.61 2.39
CA GLY A 300 23.70 17.36 2.97
C GLY A 300 22.71 16.65 3.90
N PHE A 301 21.41 16.81 3.66
CA PHE A 301 20.33 16.20 4.44
C PHE A 301 19.69 14.98 3.75
N ASP A 302 20.18 14.61 2.57
CA ASP A 302 19.64 13.55 1.72
C ASP A 302 19.70 12.15 2.35
N SER A 303 20.60 11.91 3.30
CA SER A 303 20.61 10.68 4.10
C SER A 303 19.46 10.56 5.10
N LYS A 304 18.85 11.70 5.49
CA LYS A 304 17.78 11.76 6.50
C LYS A 304 16.40 12.04 5.90
N GLN A 305 16.33 12.62 4.71
CA GLN A 305 15.10 13.09 4.10
C GLN A 305 14.75 12.30 2.83
N THR A 306 13.59 11.68 2.82
CA THR A 306 13.03 11.00 1.64
C THR A 306 11.74 11.69 1.22
N PHE A 307 11.65 12.09 -0.06
CA PHE A 307 10.45 12.73 -0.60
C PHE A 307 9.79 11.88 -1.70
N LEU A 308 8.48 11.74 -1.62
CA LEU A 308 7.64 10.95 -2.55
C LEU A 308 6.54 11.82 -3.16
N CYS A 309 6.22 11.56 -4.43
CA CYS A 309 5.08 12.19 -5.09
C CYS A 309 3.81 11.36 -4.85
N GLY A 310 2.73 11.99 -4.40
CA GLY A 310 1.43 11.34 -4.30
C GLY A 310 0.36 12.15 -3.58
N ASN A 311 -0.88 11.65 -3.64
CA ASN A 311 -2.03 12.29 -3.02
C ASN A 311 -2.07 11.99 -1.51
N ALA A 312 -2.22 13.03 -0.69
CA ALA A 312 -2.32 12.93 0.76
C ALA A 312 -3.40 11.94 1.25
N SER A 313 -4.52 11.80 0.53
CA SER A 313 -5.59 10.85 0.87
C SER A 313 -5.19 9.37 0.73
N ASN A 314 -4.00 9.06 0.22
CA ASN A 314 -3.50 7.70 -0.01
C ASN A 314 -2.09 7.50 0.59
N VAL A 315 -1.75 8.19 1.67
CA VAL A 315 -0.39 8.21 2.23
C VAL A 315 0.13 6.83 2.61
N LYS A 316 -0.67 5.98 3.26
CA LYS A 316 -0.23 4.62 3.59
C LYS A 316 0.08 3.83 2.34
N LYS A 317 -0.77 3.89 1.31
CA LYS A 317 -0.52 3.23 0.02
C LYS A 317 0.77 3.73 -0.63
N ILE A 318 1.04 5.04 -0.59
CA ILE A 318 2.26 5.62 -1.15
C ILE A 318 3.50 5.08 -0.43
N ILE A 319 3.45 4.99 0.89
CA ILE A 319 4.53 4.41 1.70
C ILE A 319 4.66 2.91 1.41
N ASP A 320 3.55 2.17 1.37
CA ASP A 320 3.52 0.74 1.02
C ASP A 320 4.16 0.48 -0.35
N GLN A 321 3.96 1.36 -1.34
CA GLN A 321 4.53 1.23 -2.68
C GLN A 321 6.01 1.68 -2.78
N ASN A 322 6.53 2.33 -1.73
CA ASN A 322 7.89 2.88 -1.71
C ASN A 322 8.67 2.44 -0.47
N TYR A 323 8.25 1.35 0.19
CA TYR A 323 8.77 0.92 1.49
C TYR A 323 10.30 0.79 1.50
N PHE A 324 10.90 0.25 0.43
CA PHE A 324 12.36 0.15 0.28
C PHE A 324 13.04 1.54 0.29
N LYS A 325 12.51 2.49 -0.49
CA LYS A 325 13.02 3.86 -0.56
C LYS A 325 12.81 4.61 0.77
N VAL A 326 11.70 4.32 1.45
CA VAL A 326 11.38 4.85 2.78
C VAL A 326 12.15 4.11 3.87
N GLY A 327 12.89 3.03 3.57
CA GLY A 327 13.59 2.18 4.53
C GLY A 327 12.67 1.58 5.58
N VAL A 328 11.45 1.18 5.20
CA VAL A 328 10.45 0.49 6.02
C VAL A 328 10.32 -0.92 5.47
N LEU A 329 10.28 -1.93 6.33
CA LEU A 329 9.92 -3.29 5.92
C LEU A 329 8.48 -3.58 6.40
N PRO A 330 7.58 -4.04 5.53
CA PRO A 330 6.26 -4.53 5.93
C PRO A 330 6.40 -5.64 6.99
N GLY A 331 5.67 -5.54 8.11
CA GLY A 331 5.74 -6.50 9.22
C GLY A 331 4.92 -6.06 10.44
N SER A 332 4.97 -6.81 11.55
CA SER A 332 4.15 -6.54 12.76
C SER A 332 4.37 -5.16 13.39
N VAL A 333 5.56 -4.57 13.22
CA VAL A 333 5.85 -3.18 13.62
C VAL A 333 5.10 -2.18 12.74
N TYR A 334 4.94 -2.47 11.45
CA TYR A 334 4.19 -1.63 10.52
C TYR A 334 2.69 -1.58 10.85
N GLU A 335 2.12 -2.69 11.35
CA GLU A 335 0.72 -2.73 11.78
C GLU A 335 0.41 -1.84 12.99
N LYS A 336 1.42 -1.60 13.84
CA LYS A 336 1.30 -0.70 15.01
C LYS A 336 1.63 0.76 14.68
N GLY A 337 2.12 1.03 13.47
CA GLY A 337 2.64 2.32 13.04
C GLY A 337 4.15 2.46 13.24
N ILE A 338 4.77 3.34 12.48
CA ILE A 338 6.23 3.47 12.37
C ILE A 338 6.76 4.86 12.70
N PHE A 339 5.92 5.89 12.59
CA PHE A 339 6.31 7.27 12.84
C PHE A 339 6.04 7.65 14.30
N ASP A 340 6.94 8.44 14.86
CA ASP A 340 6.79 9.04 16.19
C ASP A 340 6.01 10.35 16.12
N LEU A 341 6.16 11.06 15.00
CA LEU A 341 5.50 12.33 14.72
C LEU A 341 5.02 12.40 13.27
N ALA A 342 3.84 12.98 13.06
CA ALA A 342 3.38 13.40 11.74
C ALA A 342 3.12 14.91 11.71
N THR A 343 3.32 15.54 10.56
CA THR A 343 3.02 16.94 10.31
C THR A 343 2.14 17.13 9.07
N ALA A 344 1.22 18.08 9.12
CA ALA A 344 0.46 18.54 7.95
C ALA A 344 0.25 20.06 8.01
N ILE A 345 1.21 20.80 7.47
CA ILE A 345 1.28 22.26 7.62
C ILE A 345 0.59 22.96 6.45
N PHE A 346 -0.60 23.52 6.67
CA PHE A 346 -1.43 24.16 5.63
C PHE A 346 -1.77 23.23 4.45
N LEU A 347 -1.98 21.94 4.74
CA LEU A 347 -2.50 20.97 3.79
C LEU A 347 -4.03 21.00 3.71
N PHE A 348 -4.72 20.94 4.86
CA PHE A 348 -6.16 20.69 4.92
C PHE A 348 -7.02 21.84 4.38
N ASN A 349 -6.47 23.03 4.16
CA ASN A 349 -7.15 24.10 3.45
C ASN A 349 -7.29 23.85 1.94
N TYR A 350 -6.72 22.77 1.40
CA TYR A 350 -6.89 22.36 0.00
C TYR A 350 -7.75 21.12 -0.20
N LEU A 351 -8.14 20.44 0.88
CA LEU A 351 -8.89 19.18 0.83
C LEU A 351 -10.35 19.40 1.18
N SER A 352 -11.24 18.51 0.71
CA SER A 352 -12.62 18.44 1.23
C SER A 352 -12.62 17.98 2.69
N THR A 353 -13.77 18.08 3.37
CA THR A 353 -13.97 17.53 4.71
C THR A 353 -13.78 16.02 4.70
N GLN A 354 -14.32 15.34 3.68
CA GLN A 354 -14.14 13.89 3.50
C GLN A 354 -12.67 13.50 3.32
N ASP A 355 -11.93 14.20 2.46
CA ASP A 355 -10.51 13.91 2.23
C ASP A 355 -9.66 14.24 3.46
N THR A 356 -10.01 15.30 4.19
CA THR A 356 -9.33 15.65 5.45
C THR A 356 -9.49 14.52 6.47
N GLY A 357 -10.71 14.00 6.65
CA GLY A 357 -10.95 12.85 7.52
C GLY A 357 -10.13 11.63 7.12
N ARG A 358 -10.10 11.30 5.82
CA ARG A 358 -9.29 10.18 5.31
C ARG A 358 -7.79 10.36 5.59
N VAL A 359 -7.24 11.56 5.43
CA VAL A 359 -5.83 11.82 5.76
C VAL A 359 -5.57 11.62 7.25
N ILE A 360 -6.46 12.12 8.13
CA ILE A 360 -6.32 11.95 9.58
C ILE A 360 -6.33 10.45 9.94
N GLU A 361 -7.22 9.65 9.36
CA GLU A 361 -7.28 8.19 9.56
C GLU A 361 -6.01 7.47 9.09
N GLU A 362 -5.52 7.82 7.90
CA GLU A 362 -4.28 7.24 7.34
C GLU A 362 -3.08 7.57 8.24
N VAL A 363 -2.97 8.83 8.70
CA VAL A 363 -1.91 9.25 9.65
C VAL A 363 -2.04 8.52 10.99
N PHE A 364 -3.25 8.35 11.52
CA PHE A 364 -3.48 7.58 12.75
C PHE A 364 -2.95 6.15 12.62
N SER A 365 -3.16 5.51 11.47
CA SER A 365 -2.68 4.14 11.23
C SER A 365 -1.15 4.06 11.17
N LEU A 366 -0.49 5.11 10.69
CA LEU A 366 0.95 5.16 10.46
C LEU A 366 1.76 5.62 11.69
N LEU A 367 1.12 6.28 12.66
CA LEU A 367 1.75 6.65 13.93
C LEU A 367 1.84 5.45 14.88
N ARG A 368 2.97 5.34 15.58
CA ARG A 368 3.13 4.41 16.71
C ARG A 368 2.15 4.77 17.85
N PRO A 369 1.78 3.83 18.74
CA PRO A 369 1.08 4.18 19.97
C PRO A 369 1.88 5.21 20.76
N GLY A 370 1.22 6.27 21.24
CA GLY A 370 1.87 7.43 21.86
C GLY A 370 2.45 8.46 20.88
N GLY A 371 2.50 8.16 19.58
CA GLY A 371 2.95 9.11 18.55
C GLY A 371 1.99 10.28 18.37
N SER A 372 2.52 11.42 17.92
CA SER A 372 1.76 12.67 17.81
C SER A 372 1.55 13.09 16.36
N PHE A 373 0.44 13.79 16.09
CA PHE A 373 0.14 14.43 14.82
C PHE A 373 -0.06 15.92 15.06
N ILE A 374 0.74 16.75 14.38
CA ILE A 374 0.65 18.21 14.49
C ILE A 374 0.28 18.79 13.13
N PHE A 375 -0.85 19.50 13.06
CA PHE A 375 -1.29 20.09 11.80
C PHE A 375 -1.82 21.51 11.98
N SER A 376 -1.72 22.30 10.91
CA SER A 376 -2.14 23.70 10.92
C SER A 376 -3.09 24.01 9.79
N VAL A 377 -4.07 24.87 10.07
CA VAL A 377 -5.08 25.32 9.12
C VAL A 377 -5.31 26.84 9.26
N PRO A 378 -5.76 27.53 8.20
CA PRO A 378 -6.31 28.87 8.34
C PRO A 378 -7.49 28.84 9.32
N HIS A 379 -7.57 29.83 10.20
CA HIS A 379 -8.69 29.90 11.14
C HIS A 379 -10.02 30.04 10.37
N PRO A 380 -11.10 29.29 10.70
CA PRO A 380 -12.37 29.36 9.97
C PRO A 380 -12.95 30.77 9.87
N LEU A 381 -12.78 31.60 10.90
CA LEU A 381 -13.21 33.00 10.89
C LEU A 381 -12.43 33.88 9.89
N MET A 382 -11.28 33.43 9.38
CA MET A 382 -10.56 34.22 8.37
C MET A 382 -11.39 34.46 7.11
N ALA A 383 -12.28 33.53 6.78
CA ALA A 383 -13.22 33.68 5.67
C ALA A 383 -14.12 34.92 5.80
N TYR A 384 -14.31 35.47 7.00
CA TYR A 384 -15.24 36.58 7.26
C TYR A 384 -14.55 37.85 7.76
N LEU A 385 -13.48 37.69 8.56
CA LEU A 385 -12.73 38.80 9.15
C LEU A 385 -11.66 39.36 8.21
N HIS A 386 -11.22 38.57 7.23
CA HIS A 386 -10.22 38.97 6.23
C HIS A 386 -10.81 39.17 4.83
N ASP A 387 -12.05 39.63 4.74
CA ASP A 387 -12.72 39.91 3.48
C ASP A 387 -12.11 41.14 2.79
N LYS A 388 -11.71 40.96 1.52
CA LYS A 388 -11.17 42.02 0.66
C LYS A 388 -12.10 43.24 0.54
N ASN A 389 -13.41 43.06 0.68
CA ASN A 389 -14.39 44.14 0.58
C ASN A 389 -14.56 44.94 1.88
N LYS A 390 -14.06 44.41 3.02
CA LYS A 390 -14.12 45.05 4.33
C LYS A 390 -12.76 45.62 4.77
N ASN A 391 -11.67 45.10 4.20
CA ASN A 391 -10.31 45.46 4.58
C ASN A 391 -9.63 46.35 3.53
N SER A 392 -8.65 47.14 3.99
CA SER A 392 -7.83 48.02 3.15
C SER A 392 -7.22 47.26 1.96
N SER A 393 -7.15 47.91 0.78
CA SER A 393 -6.46 47.40 -0.41
C SER A 393 -4.98 47.07 -0.17
N ASN A 394 -4.41 47.59 0.93
CA ASN A 394 -3.04 47.31 1.33
C ASN A 394 -2.87 46.09 2.26
N SER A 395 -3.93 45.37 2.65
CA SER A 395 -3.83 44.22 3.55
C SER A 395 -2.77 43.20 3.12
N SER A 396 -2.02 42.65 4.08
CA SER A 396 -1.06 41.56 3.86
C SER A 396 -1.74 40.23 3.54
N PHE A 397 -3.03 40.12 3.87
CA PHE A 397 -3.85 38.94 3.61
C PHE A 397 -5.30 39.33 3.25
N SER A 398 -5.89 38.65 2.27
CA SER A 398 -7.33 38.79 1.99
C SER A 398 -7.92 37.56 1.33
N PHE A 399 -9.17 37.23 1.67
CA PHE A 399 -10.01 36.31 0.93
C PHE A 399 -11.08 37.06 0.14
N ASN A 400 -11.46 36.52 -1.03
CA ASN A 400 -12.68 36.92 -1.71
C ASN A 400 -13.85 36.13 -1.14
N ALA A 401 -14.51 36.69 -0.13
CA ALA A 401 -15.61 36.06 0.61
C ALA A 401 -16.99 36.57 0.17
N GLU A 402 -17.08 37.29 -0.95
CA GLU A 402 -18.34 37.84 -1.48
C GLU A 402 -19.41 36.74 -1.65
N SER A 403 -18.98 35.54 -2.04
CA SER A 403 -19.86 34.38 -2.21
C SER A 403 -20.35 33.77 -0.89
N PHE A 404 -19.76 34.10 0.27
CA PHE A 404 -20.12 33.52 1.56
C PHE A 404 -21.23 34.32 2.27
N GLY A 405 -21.22 35.64 2.15
CA GLY A 405 -22.16 36.53 2.84
C GLY A 405 -22.10 36.34 4.36
N ASN A 406 -23.26 36.30 5.03
CA ASN A 406 -23.38 36.06 6.48
C ASN A 406 -23.64 34.57 6.83
N HIS A 407 -23.44 33.65 5.89
CA HIS A 407 -23.72 32.23 6.10
C HIS A 407 -22.46 31.48 6.50
N TYR A 408 -22.53 30.73 7.60
CA TYR A 408 -21.39 29.97 8.15
C TYR A 408 -21.48 28.47 7.83
N PHE A 409 -22.46 27.78 8.39
CA PHE A 409 -22.56 26.31 8.29
C PHE A 409 -22.83 25.79 6.87
N SER A 410 -23.62 26.52 6.07
CA SER A 410 -23.93 26.13 4.69
C SER A 410 -22.76 26.33 3.71
N ARG A 411 -21.61 26.82 4.19
CA ARG A 411 -20.41 27.05 3.37
C ARG A 411 -19.34 25.98 3.54
N ARG A 412 -19.60 24.94 4.34
CA ARG A 412 -18.72 23.77 4.46
C ARG A 412 -18.38 23.23 3.07
N ASP A 413 -17.11 22.90 2.84
CA ASP A 413 -16.53 22.46 1.57
C ASP A 413 -16.56 23.46 0.41
N ASN A 414 -17.10 24.67 0.60
CA ASN A 414 -16.97 25.71 -0.42
C ASN A 414 -15.53 26.23 -0.46
N GLN A 415 -15.04 26.45 -1.69
CA GLN A 415 -13.69 26.96 -1.92
C GLN A 415 -13.67 28.49 -1.98
N LEU A 416 -12.79 29.09 -1.18
CA LEU A 416 -12.43 30.49 -1.21
C LEU A 416 -11.07 30.68 -1.89
N ARG A 417 -10.96 31.75 -2.68
CA ARG A 417 -9.69 32.21 -3.24
C ARG A 417 -9.21 33.41 -2.45
N GLY A 418 -7.91 33.44 -2.16
CA GLY A 418 -7.28 34.52 -1.42
C GLY A 418 -5.94 34.91 -2.01
N VAL A 419 -5.41 36.00 -1.48
CA VAL A 419 -4.09 36.52 -1.82
C VAL A 419 -3.34 36.81 -0.53
N ILE A 420 -2.10 36.31 -0.45
CA ILE A 420 -1.13 36.67 0.59
C ILE A 420 -0.06 37.54 -0.08
N LYS A 421 0.28 38.67 0.54
CA LYS A 421 1.47 39.44 0.16
C LYS A 421 2.65 38.93 0.97
N THR A 422 3.80 38.77 0.33
CA THR A 422 5.05 38.58 1.06
C THR A 422 5.51 39.89 1.69
N THR A 423 6.48 39.84 2.60
CA THR A 423 7.13 41.04 3.17
C THR A 423 7.79 41.92 2.11
N GLU A 424 8.04 41.39 0.91
CA GLU A 424 8.61 42.12 -0.24
C GLU A 424 7.52 42.61 -1.22
N GLY A 425 6.23 42.39 -0.90
CA GLY A 425 5.09 42.85 -1.69
C GLY A 425 4.63 41.90 -2.81
N THR A 426 5.34 40.79 -3.03
CA THR A 426 4.95 39.76 -4.02
C THR A 426 3.61 39.13 -3.62
N LYS A 427 2.68 39.02 -4.57
CA LYS A 427 1.35 38.42 -4.33
C LYS A 427 1.37 36.93 -4.66
N LEU A 428 0.99 36.12 -3.67
CA LEU A 428 0.83 34.67 -3.79
C LEU A 428 -0.65 34.31 -3.71
N ASN A 429 -1.10 33.45 -4.62
CA ASN A 429 -2.48 32.97 -4.62
C ASN A 429 -2.61 31.84 -3.62
N VAL A 430 -3.65 31.89 -2.79
CA VAL A 430 -3.98 30.85 -1.83
C VAL A 430 -5.43 30.42 -1.97
N ARG A 431 -5.73 29.22 -1.49
CA ARG A 431 -7.09 28.70 -1.43
C ARG A 431 -7.38 28.14 -0.06
N MET A 432 -8.66 28.21 0.28
CA MET A 432 -9.22 27.61 1.48
C MET A 432 -10.51 26.88 1.12
N VAL A 433 -10.54 25.59 1.36
CA VAL A 433 -11.77 24.80 1.43
C VAL A 433 -12.30 24.93 2.86
N PHE A 434 -13.41 25.64 3.02
CA PHE A 434 -13.92 26.04 4.32
C PHE A 434 -14.40 24.84 5.15
N LYS A 435 -13.98 24.80 6.40
CA LYS A 435 -14.40 23.83 7.42
C LYS A 435 -14.61 24.57 8.74
N THR A 436 -15.53 24.09 9.55
CA THR A 436 -15.77 24.63 10.88
C THR A 436 -14.78 24.03 11.89
N ILE A 437 -14.63 24.68 13.05
CA ILE A 437 -13.80 24.12 14.14
C ILE A 437 -14.34 22.74 14.57
N SER A 438 -15.66 22.59 14.64
CA SER A 438 -16.31 21.31 14.97
C SER A 438 -15.98 20.21 13.98
N ASP A 439 -15.77 20.51 12.69
CA ASP A 439 -15.38 19.49 11.71
C ASP A 439 -14.01 18.91 12.05
N TYR A 440 -13.03 19.76 12.37
CA TYR A 440 -11.70 19.31 12.79
C TYR A 440 -11.76 18.50 14.09
N VAL A 441 -12.42 19.02 15.13
CA VAL A 441 -12.50 18.35 16.44
C VAL A 441 -13.22 17.00 16.34
N ASN A 442 -14.31 16.92 15.56
CA ASN A 442 -15.04 15.67 15.38
C ASN A 442 -14.21 14.65 14.59
N MET A 443 -13.54 15.05 13.50
CA MET A 443 -12.66 14.14 12.75
C MET A 443 -11.51 13.62 13.61
N ILE A 444 -10.88 14.47 14.44
CA ILE A 444 -9.85 14.06 15.41
C ILE A 444 -10.40 12.96 16.33
N LYS A 445 -11.57 13.22 16.93
CA LYS A 445 -12.22 12.30 17.86
C LYS A 445 -12.62 10.98 17.19
N GLU A 446 -13.23 11.03 16.02
CA GLU A 446 -13.71 9.87 15.26
C GLU A 446 -12.55 8.97 14.81
N SER A 447 -11.38 9.55 14.48
CA SER A 447 -10.18 8.79 14.16
C SER A 447 -9.48 8.16 15.36
N GLY A 448 -9.93 8.45 16.60
CA GLY A 448 -9.37 7.87 17.83
C GLY A 448 -8.18 8.62 18.42
N PHE A 449 -7.88 9.83 17.94
CA PHE A 449 -6.84 10.67 18.52
C PHE A 449 -7.33 11.36 19.81
N GLU A 450 -6.40 11.56 20.75
CA GLU A 450 -6.55 12.48 21.88
C GLU A 450 -6.17 13.90 21.45
N LEU A 451 -7.03 14.89 21.72
CA LEU A 451 -6.65 16.30 21.53
C LEU A 451 -5.75 16.76 22.68
N ILE A 452 -4.51 17.13 22.37
CA ILE A 452 -3.51 17.56 23.36
C ILE A 452 -3.48 19.08 23.48
N GLU A 453 -3.37 19.79 22.35
CA GLU A 453 -3.29 21.25 22.31
C GLU A 453 -4.05 21.76 21.07
N MET A 454 -4.87 22.80 21.24
CA MET A 454 -5.40 23.62 20.15
C MET A 454 -4.96 25.06 20.38
N HIS A 455 -4.21 25.62 19.44
CA HIS A 455 -3.65 26.96 19.55
C HIS A 455 -4.19 27.89 18.47
N GLU A 456 -4.76 29.01 18.89
CA GLU A 456 -5.21 30.10 18.01
C GLU A 456 -4.09 31.12 17.83
N ALA A 457 -3.52 31.15 16.63
CA ALA A 457 -2.36 31.96 16.31
C ALA A 457 -2.77 33.33 15.74
N HIS A 458 -2.05 34.36 16.17
CA HIS A 458 -2.32 35.76 15.85
C HIS A 458 -0.99 36.55 15.76
N VAL A 459 -1.09 37.84 15.43
CA VAL A 459 0.07 38.75 15.47
C VAL A 459 0.44 39.07 16.91
N GLU A 460 1.59 38.59 17.35
CA GLU A 460 2.23 39.02 18.60
C GLU A 460 2.93 40.40 18.52
N GLU A 461 3.17 41.02 19.69
CA GLU A 461 3.78 42.35 19.82
C GLU A 461 5.14 42.48 19.10
N HIS A 462 6.00 41.48 19.24
CA HIS A 462 7.32 41.48 18.59
C HIS A 462 7.24 41.46 17.05
N HIS A 463 6.14 40.96 16.46
CA HIS A 463 5.91 41.07 15.02
C HIS A 463 5.64 42.51 14.61
N MET A 464 4.83 43.22 15.39
CA MET A 464 4.53 44.62 15.20
C MET A 464 5.78 45.49 15.34
N GLU A 465 6.65 45.21 16.31
CA GLU A 465 7.95 45.88 16.44
C GLU A 465 8.83 45.69 15.21
N ARG A 466 8.77 44.50 14.60
CA ARG A 466 9.61 44.14 13.45
C ARG A 466 9.15 44.74 12.13
N ASN A 467 7.84 44.74 11.85
CA ASN A 467 7.31 45.27 10.59
C ASN A 467 5.83 45.72 10.74
N PRO A 468 5.57 46.91 11.30
CA PRO A 468 4.21 47.41 11.53
C PRO A 468 3.37 47.47 10.24
N ASP A 469 3.96 47.87 9.13
CA ASP A 469 3.27 48.02 7.84
C ASP A 469 2.71 46.69 7.33
N PHE A 470 3.42 45.58 7.58
CA PHE A 470 3.01 44.26 7.15
C PHE A 470 1.93 43.64 8.05
N PHE A 471 2.03 43.84 9.36
CA PHE A 471 1.18 43.14 10.34
C PHE A 471 -0.05 43.94 10.79
N SER A 472 -0.01 45.28 10.73
CA SER A 472 -1.10 46.15 11.23
C SER A 472 -2.48 45.80 10.68
N SER A 473 -2.56 45.46 9.38
CA SER A 473 -3.83 45.12 8.72
C SER A 473 -4.51 43.84 9.24
N VAL A 474 -3.77 42.99 9.96
CA VAL A 474 -4.23 41.71 10.49
C VAL A 474 -3.95 41.58 12.00
N ASN A 475 -3.60 42.69 12.65
CA ASN A 475 -3.32 42.73 14.09
C ASN A 475 -4.59 42.45 14.89
N ASP A 476 -4.44 41.75 16.02
CA ASP A 476 -5.56 41.37 16.90
C ASP A 476 -6.69 40.61 16.17
N MET A 477 -6.33 39.80 15.17
CA MET A 477 -7.26 38.94 14.44
C MET A 477 -6.81 37.48 14.44
N PRO A 478 -7.73 36.51 14.45
CA PRO A 478 -7.37 35.11 14.34
C PRO A 478 -6.85 34.80 12.94
N LEU A 479 -5.70 34.12 12.86
CA LEU A 479 -5.04 33.78 11.61
C LEU A 479 -4.99 32.28 11.39
N HIS A 480 -4.49 31.52 12.36
CA HIS A 480 -4.26 30.09 12.17
C HIS A 480 -4.77 29.29 13.36
N LEU A 481 -5.20 28.06 13.11
CA LEU A 481 -5.36 27.05 14.13
C LEU A 481 -4.24 26.03 13.98
N ILE A 482 -3.64 25.65 15.10
CA ILE A 482 -2.68 24.56 15.17
C ILE A 482 -3.22 23.54 16.17
N PHE A 483 -3.24 22.28 15.76
CA PHE A 483 -3.65 21.16 16.59
C PHE A 483 -2.45 20.26 16.85
N GLU A 484 -2.26 19.88 18.10
CA GLU A 484 -1.45 18.72 18.50
C GLU A 484 -2.42 17.65 18.99
N VAL A 485 -2.37 16.48 18.36
CA VAL A 485 -3.19 15.33 18.74
C VAL A 485 -2.31 14.11 18.89
N ARG A 486 -2.68 13.17 19.76
CA ARG A 486 -1.85 12.01 20.11
C ARG A 486 -2.61 10.71 19.95
N LYS A 487 -1.96 9.72 19.35
CA LYS A 487 -2.49 8.36 19.31
C LYS A 487 -2.35 7.77 20.72
N PRO A 488 -3.44 7.28 21.35
CA PRO A 488 -3.37 6.71 22.69
C PRO A 488 -2.27 5.65 22.81
N LEU A 489 -1.68 5.53 24.00
CA LEU A 489 -0.92 4.35 24.35
C LEU A 489 -1.93 3.20 24.44
N ASN A 490 -1.71 2.09 23.72
CA ASN A 490 -2.56 0.92 23.92
C ASN A 490 -2.43 0.49 25.39
N GLU A 491 -3.50 0.58 26.20
CA GLU A 491 -3.56 -0.14 27.46
C GLU A 491 -3.53 -1.62 27.11
N ILE A 492 -2.43 -2.29 27.43
CA ILE A 492 -2.41 -3.75 27.46
C ILE A 492 -3.30 -4.13 28.63
N SER A 493 -4.49 -4.65 28.35
CA SER A 493 -5.30 -5.33 29.35
C SER A 493 -4.46 -6.46 29.98
N PRO A 494 -4.43 -6.62 31.31
CA PRO A 494 -3.74 -7.74 31.97
C PRO A 494 -4.25 -9.14 31.55
N GLN A 495 -5.31 -9.23 30.75
CA GLN A 495 -5.78 -10.50 30.18
C GLN A 495 -5.03 -10.92 28.90
N ASP A 496 -4.21 -10.03 28.32
CA ASP A 496 -3.39 -10.34 27.14
C ASP A 496 -1.96 -10.77 27.48
N SER A 497 -1.62 -10.94 28.77
CA SER A 497 -0.29 -11.38 29.20
C SER A 497 -0.09 -12.90 29.16
N ASP A 498 -1.13 -13.68 28.88
CA ASP A 498 -1.03 -15.12 28.63
C ASP A 498 -1.41 -15.44 27.18
N SER A 499 -0.45 -15.35 26.26
CA SER A 499 -0.38 -16.21 25.06
C SER A 499 0.81 -15.85 24.16
N ASN A 500 1.78 -16.78 24.07
CA ASN A 500 2.54 -17.18 22.87
C ASN A 500 2.43 -16.28 21.60
N SER A 501 2.90 -15.04 21.67
CA SER A 501 2.47 -13.94 20.80
C SER A 501 3.17 -13.81 19.44
N LEU A 502 3.69 -14.88 18.86
CA LEU A 502 4.23 -14.84 17.49
C LEU A 502 4.09 -16.20 16.81
N TYR A 503 4.32 -17.25 17.59
CA TYR A 503 4.19 -18.64 17.17
C TYR A 503 2.72 -19.02 16.87
N ASP A 504 1.77 -18.56 17.70
CA ASP A 504 0.34 -18.83 17.49
C ASP A 504 -0.29 -17.96 16.39
N LEU A 505 0.29 -16.78 16.11
CA LEU A 505 -0.16 -15.90 15.03
C LEU A 505 0.23 -16.48 13.65
N LEU A 506 1.40 -17.14 13.58
CA LEU A 506 1.94 -17.73 12.35
C LEU A 506 1.37 -19.12 12.05
N LYS A 507 1.02 -19.92 13.08
CA LYS A 507 0.54 -21.31 12.91
C LYS A 507 -0.82 -21.48 12.24
N GLY A 508 -1.67 -20.44 12.21
CA GLY A 508 -3.06 -20.60 11.74
C GLY A 508 -3.55 -19.61 10.68
N LYS A 509 -2.77 -18.57 10.34
CA LYS A 509 -3.29 -17.44 9.55
C LYS A 509 -2.47 -17.05 8.34
N LEU A 510 -1.30 -17.63 8.08
CA LEU A 510 -0.53 -17.29 6.87
C LEU A 510 -1.30 -17.60 5.56
N PRO A 511 -2.03 -18.74 5.43
CA PRO A 511 -2.87 -19.00 4.27
C PRO A 511 -4.09 -18.07 4.22
N PHE A 512 -4.66 -17.75 5.40
CA PHE A 512 -5.79 -16.85 5.51
C PHE A 512 -5.40 -15.40 5.21
N PHE A 513 -4.18 -14.97 5.51
CA PHE A 513 -3.67 -13.62 5.25
C PHE A 513 -3.38 -13.42 3.77
N ILE A 514 -2.80 -14.40 3.09
CA ILE A 514 -2.62 -14.39 1.63
C ILE A 514 -3.99 -14.38 0.93
N PHE A 515 -4.93 -15.23 1.37
CA PHE A 515 -6.29 -15.26 0.83
C PHE A 515 -7.10 -14.00 1.17
N TYR A 516 -6.92 -13.44 2.37
CA TYR A 516 -7.62 -12.24 2.83
C TYR A 516 -7.07 -11.00 2.15
N GLU A 517 -5.76 -10.86 1.93
CA GLU A 517 -5.16 -9.74 1.18
C GLU A 517 -5.46 -9.81 -0.33
N LEU A 518 -5.61 -11.01 -0.91
CA LEU A 518 -6.13 -11.19 -2.28
C LEU A 518 -7.60 -10.74 -2.42
N ILE A 519 -8.42 -10.87 -1.36
CA ILE A 519 -9.87 -10.58 -1.39
C ILE A 519 -10.22 -9.22 -0.74
N ARG A 520 -9.31 -8.63 0.05
CA ARG A 520 -9.50 -7.33 0.73
C ARG A 520 -9.88 -6.19 -0.23
N PRO A 521 -9.36 -6.11 -1.47
CA PRO A 521 -9.82 -5.14 -2.45
C PRO A 521 -11.30 -5.34 -2.80
N ILE A 522 -11.77 -6.59 -2.89
CA ILE A 522 -13.15 -6.95 -3.28
C ILE A 522 -14.17 -6.54 -2.20
N LYS A 523 -13.84 -6.67 -0.91
CA LYS A 523 -14.73 -6.26 0.19
C LYS A 523 -14.89 -4.73 0.32
N ARG A 524 -13.92 -3.94 -0.15
CA ARG A 524 -13.96 -2.46 -0.06
C ARG A 524 -14.95 -1.81 -1.04
N PHE A 525 -15.47 -2.56 -2.01
CA PHE A 525 -16.49 -2.10 -2.97
C PHE A 525 -17.93 -2.07 -2.41
N LYS A 526 -18.14 -2.45 -1.15
CA LYS A 526 -19.47 -2.44 -0.49
C LYS A 526 -20.12 -1.05 -0.31
N SER A 527 -19.45 0.07 -0.60
CA SER A 527 -19.95 1.41 -0.22
C SER A 527 -20.27 2.37 -1.36
N ARG A 528 -20.25 1.95 -2.63
CA ARG A 528 -20.75 2.81 -3.72
C ARG A 528 -21.72 2.05 -4.61
N THR A 529 -22.93 2.60 -4.68
CA THR A 529 -24.10 2.11 -5.38
C THR A 529 -23.81 1.95 -6.87
N VAL A 530 -23.32 0.78 -7.28
CA VAL A 530 -23.36 0.33 -8.67
C VAL A 530 -24.08 -1.02 -8.63
N ARG A 531 -25.34 -1.01 -9.10
CA ARG A 531 -26.08 -2.24 -9.39
C ARG A 531 -25.37 -2.91 -10.56
N ASN A 532 -24.53 -3.89 -10.27
CA ASN A 532 -24.01 -4.81 -11.26
C ASN A 532 -24.27 -6.22 -10.73
N ASP A 533 -25.29 -6.89 -11.28
CA ASP A 533 -25.85 -8.14 -10.78
C ASP A 533 -24.82 -9.29 -10.76
N ALA A 534 -23.74 -9.17 -11.53
CA ALA A 534 -22.55 -10.02 -11.51
C ALA A 534 -21.81 -10.07 -10.15
N LEU A 535 -21.65 -8.91 -9.49
CA LEU A 535 -20.86 -8.80 -8.25
C LEU A 535 -21.66 -9.24 -7.01
N VAL A 536 -22.99 -9.07 -7.07
CA VAL A 536 -23.92 -9.50 -6.03
C VAL A 536 -24.00 -11.03 -5.97
N ASN A 537 -23.93 -11.70 -7.11
CA ASN A 537 -23.95 -13.17 -7.17
C ASN A 537 -22.67 -13.81 -6.61
N VAL A 538 -21.49 -13.22 -6.83
CA VAL A 538 -20.22 -13.72 -6.26
C VAL A 538 -20.17 -13.57 -4.74
N LEU A 539 -20.79 -12.53 -4.18
CA LEU A 539 -20.83 -12.27 -2.74
C LEU A 539 -21.90 -13.10 -2.00
N ASN A 540 -22.96 -13.52 -2.70
CA ASN A 540 -24.01 -14.39 -2.14
C ASN A 540 -23.60 -15.87 -2.01
N LEU A 541 -22.47 -16.29 -2.57
CA LEU A 541 -21.91 -17.65 -2.47
C LEU A 541 -21.09 -17.90 -1.18
N LEU A 542 -20.78 -16.85 -0.41
CA LEU A 542 -19.97 -16.94 0.83
C LEU A 542 -20.62 -17.74 1.98
N PRO A 543 -21.96 -17.76 2.17
CA PRO A 543 -22.61 -18.59 3.18
C PRO A 543 -22.72 -20.07 2.79
N GLU A 544 -22.80 -20.40 1.49
CA GLU A 544 -22.87 -21.80 1.02
C GLU A 544 -21.52 -22.51 1.14
N LEU A 545 -20.41 -21.79 0.98
CA LEU A 545 -19.05 -22.26 1.29
C LEU A 545 -18.81 -22.61 2.78
N ARG A 546 -19.73 -22.29 3.69
CA ARG A 546 -19.67 -22.70 5.10
C ARG A 546 -20.44 -23.99 5.40
N LYS A 547 -21.29 -24.46 4.49
CA LYS A 547 -22.26 -25.53 4.78
C LYS A 547 -22.00 -26.87 4.10
N GLU A 548 -21.21 -26.92 3.03
CA GLU A 548 -20.93 -28.18 2.32
C GLU A 548 -19.51 -28.69 2.63
N ASP A 549 -19.50 -29.88 3.25
CA ASP A 549 -18.40 -30.81 3.55
C ASP A 549 -17.12 -30.29 4.23
N GLN A 550 -17.16 -30.38 5.57
CA GLN A 550 -15.98 -30.44 6.43
C GLN A 550 -15.22 -31.79 6.37
N THR A 551 -15.48 -32.66 5.40
CA THR A 551 -14.96 -34.04 5.41
C THR A 551 -13.95 -34.43 4.33
N ASP A 552 -13.62 -33.58 3.36
CA ASP A 552 -12.58 -33.91 2.35
C ASP A 552 -11.59 -32.77 2.02
N VAL A 553 -11.54 -31.71 2.83
CA VAL A 553 -10.43 -30.75 2.79
C VAL A 553 -9.38 -31.22 3.79
N MET A 554 -8.43 -32.04 3.33
CA MET A 554 -7.26 -32.43 4.12
C MET A 554 -6.57 -31.17 4.69
N PRO A 555 -6.40 -31.05 6.02
CA PRO A 555 -5.73 -29.92 6.61
C PRO A 555 -4.24 -29.98 6.26
N ILE A 556 -3.74 -28.96 5.54
CA ILE A 556 -2.38 -28.88 4.99
C ILE A 556 -1.26 -28.76 6.06
N PHE A 557 -1.54 -28.85 7.37
CA PHE A 557 -0.50 -28.73 8.40
C PHE A 557 -0.75 -29.58 9.66
N GLU A 558 -0.40 -30.87 9.58
CA GLU A 558 0.07 -31.62 10.75
C GLU A 558 1.52 -32.05 10.52
N LEU A 559 2.48 -31.21 10.89
CA LEU A 559 3.83 -31.65 11.22
C LEU A 559 4.30 -30.87 12.48
N ILE A 560 4.70 -31.65 13.48
CA ILE A 560 5.28 -31.32 14.80
C ILE A 560 4.28 -31.15 15.98
N PRO A 561 4.19 -32.15 16.89
CA PRO A 561 3.52 -32.01 18.19
C PRO A 561 4.34 -31.11 19.15
N ALA A 562 3.67 -30.20 19.85
CA ALA A 562 4.27 -29.26 20.81
C ALA A 562 4.36 -29.81 22.26
N SER A 563 4.46 -31.12 22.43
CA SER A 563 4.80 -31.70 23.74
C SER A 563 5.68 -32.91 23.50
N GLY A 564 6.79 -33.02 24.22
CA GLY A 564 7.77 -34.10 24.09
C GLY A 564 7.27 -35.47 24.59
N LYS A 565 6.09 -35.91 24.15
CA LYS A 565 5.59 -37.29 24.22
C LYS A 565 4.62 -37.53 23.06
N ALA A 566 4.99 -38.43 22.14
CA ALA A 566 4.00 -39.09 21.30
C ALA A 566 3.21 -40.07 22.20
N ILE A 567 1.90 -39.91 22.28
CA ILE A 567 1.01 -40.98 22.75
C ILE A 567 0.25 -41.46 21.53
N TRP A 568 0.71 -42.57 20.96
CA TRP A 568 -0.10 -43.41 20.11
C TRP A 568 -1.08 -44.16 21.01
N HIS A 569 -2.38 -44.05 20.74
CA HIS A 569 -3.30 -45.07 21.21
C HIS A 569 -3.17 -46.30 20.31
N TYR A 570 -2.33 -47.24 20.75
CA TYR A 570 -2.55 -48.66 20.50
C TYR A 570 -2.72 -49.31 21.87
N GLU A 571 -3.78 -50.08 22.06
CA GLU A 571 -4.02 -50.83 23.29
C GLU A 571 -2.84 -51.78 23.60
N ARG A 572 -2.12 -51.52 24.71
CA ARG A 572 -1.71 -52.48 25.76
C ARG A 572 -0.57 -51.92 26.64
N ASP A 573 -0.89 -51.86 27.93
CA ASP A 573 -0.08 -52.00 29.15
C ASP A 573 1.44 -51.66 29.16
N ASP A 574 1.76 -50.78 30.12
CA ASP A 574 2.94 -50.74 31.00
C ASP A 574 4.21 -49.91 30.67
N ILE A 575 4.46 -48.96 31.60
CA ILE A 575 5.73 -48.39 32.11
C ILE A 575 6.23 -47.03 31.56
N GLU A 576 6.18 -46.03 32.45
CA GLU A 576 6.89 -44.74 32.40
C GLU A 576 8.36 -44.86 32.83
N ARG A 577 9.30 -44.19 32.13
CA ARG A 577 10.51 -43.55 32.71
C ARG A 577 10.95 -42.34 31.88
N GLY A 578 11.33 -41.25 32.56
CA GLY A 578 11.85 -40.00 31.98
C GLY A 578 13.38 -39.85 32.06
N PHE A 579 13.93 -38.86 31.35
CA PHE A 579 15.35 -38.46 31.41
C PHE A 579 15.53 -36.91 31.48
N SER A 580 16.72 -36.52 31.95
CA SER A 580 17.18 -35.22 32.49
C SER A 580 17.52 -34.14 31.44
N LEU A 581 17.57 -32.88 31.89
CA LEU A 581 17.62 -31.61 31.12
C LEU A 581 19.02 -31.15 30.65
N ASP A 582 20.06 -31.98 30.79
CA ASP A 582 21.46 -31.57 30.52
C ASP A 582 21.97 -31.93 29.10
N GLU A 583 21.11 -32.41 28.19
CA GLU A 583 21.49 -32.85 26.83
C GLU A 583 20.80 -32.08 25.67
N ALA A 584 20.19 -30.92 25.91
CA ALA A 584 19.50 -30.15 24.85
C ALA A 584 20.45 -29.18 24.07
N PRO A 585 20.39 -29.12 22.72
CA PRO A 585 21.25 -28.24 21.91
C PRO A 585 20.97 -26.73 22.07
N PRO A 586 21.93 -25.85 21.72
CA PRO A 586 21.96 -24.40 22.05
C PRO A 586 20.84 -23.51 21.46
N LEU A 587 19.85 -24.07 20.77
CA LEU A 587 18.83 -23.30 20.04
C LEU A 587 17.74 -22.68 20.95
N LEU A 588 17.78 -22.95 22.25
CA LEU A 588 16.81 -22.48 23.25
C LEU A 588 17.31 -21.34 24.14
N GLN A 589 18.53 -20.84 23.92
CA GLN A 589 19.06 -19.68 24.67
C GLN A 589 19.04 -18.35 23.90
N TYR A 590 18.61 -18.34 22.63
CA TYR A 590 18.67 -17.14 21.77
C TYR A 590 17.32 -16.71 21.15
N ALA A 591 16.22 -17.37 21.52
CA ALA A 591 14.85 -16.94 21.23
C ALA A 591 14.18 -16.50 22.53
#